data_AF-A0A1H5YBZ8-F1
#
_entry.id   AF-A0A1H5YBZ8-F1
#
_cell.length_a   1.000
_cell.length_b   1.000
_cell.length_c   1.000
_cell.angle_alpha   90.00
_cell.angle_beta   90.00
_cell.angle_gamma   90.00
#
_symmetry.space_group_name_H-M   'P 1'
#
loop_
_entity.id
_entity.type
_entity.pdbx_description
1 polymer ?
#
loop_
_entity_poly.entity_id
_entity_poly.type
_entity_poly.pdbx_seq_one_letter_code
_entity_poly.pdbx_strand_id
1 'polypeptide(L)'
;MSFDPTDPYDAAALYDMWLNCSRCPATFDFEPGGEINLEYYHRIGQQARRENWAVLPARIKGDELVFNVLCPACAKGLGVADCEGHMELAAPVIDQICQAMREASAA
;
A
#
# COMPACT_ATOMS: atom_id res chain seq x y z
N MET A 1 9.11 -7.38 -11.41
CA MET A 1 8.98 -7.87 -10.02
C MET A 1 7.51 -8.11 -9.79
N SER A 2 7.17 -8.99 -8.86
CA SER A 2 5.79 -9.37 -8.53
C SER A 2 5.40 -8.78 -7.18
N PHE A 3 4.10 -8.76 -6.89
CA PHE A 3 3.56 -8.38 -5.58
C PHE A 3 4.30 -9.03 -4.39
N ASP A 4 4.65 -8.22 -3.39
CA ASP A 4 5.27 -8.63 -2.14
C ASP A 4 4.41 -8.19 -0.93
N PRO A 5 3.84 -9.13 -0.15
CA PRO A 5 3.00 -8.79 1.01
C PRO A 5 3.77 -8.15 2.18
N THR A 6 5.11 -8.16 2.13
CA THR A 6 5.98 -7.48 3.10
C THR A 6 6.42 -6.09 2.63
N ASP A 7 6.18 -5.73 1.37
CA ASP A 7 6.37 -4.37 0.90
C ASP A 7 5.17 -3.51 1.37
N PRO A 8 5.39 -2.47 2.20
CA PRO A 8 4.29 -1.65 2.70
C PRO A 8 3.49 -0.95 1.59
N TYR A 9 4.11 -0.67 0.43
CA TYR A 9 3.40 -0.04 -0.69
C TYR A 9 2.44 -1.02 -1.36
N ASP A 10 2.89 -2.24 -1.61
CA ASP A 10 2.06 -3.32 -2.15
C ASP A 10 0.94 -3.68 -1.17
N ALA A 11 1.29 -3.83 0.11
CA ALA A 11 0.34 -4.17 1.16
C ALA A 11 -0.70 -3.06 1.39
N ALA A 12 -0.31 -1.79 1.41
CA ALA A 12 -1.25 -0.68 1.55
C ALA A 12 -2.19 -0.55 0.34
N ALA A 13 -1.65 -0.65 -0.88
CA ALA A 13 -2.45 -0.60 -2.10
C ALA A 13 -3.49 -1.73 -2.15
N LEU A 14 -3.12 -2.93 -1.70
CA LEU A 14 -4.03 -4.07 -1.60
C LEU A 14 -5.05 -3.91 -0.46
N TYR A 15 -4.62 -3.47 0.73
CA TYR A 15 -5.46 -3.41 1.92
C TYR A 15 -6.56 -2.35 1.80
N ASP A 16 -6.18 -1.14 1.40
CA ASP A 16 -7.13 -0.02 1.21
C ASP A 16 -7.81 -0.06 -0.16
N MET A 17 -7.42 -1.02 -1.02
CA MET A 17 -7.84 -1.14 -2.43
C MET A 17 -7.56 0.13 -3.25
N TRP A 18 -6.74 1.04 -2.73
CA TRP A 18 -6.31 2.32 -3.30
C TRP A 18 -5.27 2.97 -2.36
N LEU A 19 -4.74 4.16 -2.71
CA LEU A 19 -3.89 4.96 -1.82
C LEU A 19 -4.46 6.38 -1.64
N ASN A 20 -4.77 6.75 -0.40
CA ASN A 20 -5.35 8.05 -0.05
C ASN A 20 -4.51 8.74 1.03
N CYS A 21 -4.25 10.03 0.88
CA CYS A 21 -3.50 10.77 1.90
C CYS A 21 -4.29 10.85 3.20
N SER A 22 -3.71 10.39 4.31
CA SER A 22 -4.35 10.42 5.63
C SER A 22 -4.43 11.82 6.25
N ARG A 23 -3.93 12.86 5.57
CA ARG A 23 -3.81 14.25 6.11
C ARG A 23 -4.46 15.33 5.26
N CYS A 24 -4.70 15.07 3.98
CA CYS A 24 -5.33 16.03 3.09
C CYS A 24 -6.20 15.28 2.06
N PRO A 25 -7.07 15.97 1.31
CA PRO A 25 -7.95 15.32 0.33
C PRO A 25 -7.24 14.71 -0.90
N ALA A 26 -5.91 14.71 -0.95
CA ALA A 26 -5.18 14.17 -2.08
C ALA A 26 -5.34 12.64 -2.16
N THR A 27 -5.77 12.17 -3.31
CA THR A 27 -5.84 10.75 -3.67
C THR A 27 -4.72 10.45 -4.65
N PHE A 28 -4.18 9.23 -4.58
CA PHE A 28 -3.21 8.79 -5.58
C PHE A 28 -3.97 8.38 -6.84
N ASP A 29 -3.85 9.16 -7.90
CA ASP A 29 -4.64 8.98 -9.12
C ASP A 29 -3.82 8.23 -10.18
N PHE A 30 -3.70 6.92 -10.00
CA PHE A 30 -3.03 6.04 -10.95
C PHE A 30 -3.87 4.78 -11.20
N GLU A 31 -4.26 4.58 -12.46
CA GLU A 31 -4.97 3.40 -12.91
C GLU A 31 -4.05 2.54 -13.81
N PRO A 32 -3.54 1.40 -13.31
CA PRO A 32 -2.63 0.53 -14.08
C PRO A 32 -3.26 -0.07 -15.35
N GLY A 33 -4.59 -0.10 -15.44
CA GLY A 33 -5.35 -0.85 -16.43
C GLY A 33 -5.17 -2.37 -16.35
N GLY A 34 -6.05 -3.09 -17.06
CA GLY A 34 -6.05 -4.55 -17.10
C GLY A 34 -6.85 -5.20 -15.97
N GLU A 35 -6.59 -6.48 -15.71
CA GLU A 35 -7.31 -7.25 -14.70
C GLU A 35 -6.91 -6.85 -13.28
N ILE A 36 -7.90 -6.79 -12.38
CA ILE A 36 -7.69 -6.53 -10.96
C ILE A 36 -7.17 -7.81 -10.31
N ASN A 37 -5.86 -7.90 -10.12
CA ASN A 37 -5.14 -9.01 -9.49
C ASN A 37 -3.98 -8.49 -8.62
N LEU A 38 -3.16 -9.38 -8.05
CA LEU A 38 -2.02 -8.94 -7.22
C LEU A 38 -1.02 -8.06 -7.99
N GLU A 39 -0.82 -8.31 -9.28
CA GLU A 39 0.07 -7.49 -10.11
C GLU A 39 -0.51 -6.09 -10.36
N TYR A 40 -1.83 -5.94 -10.36
CA TYR A 40 -2.50 -4.64 -10.41
C TYR A 40 -2.15 -3.81 -9.17
N TYR A 41 -2.28 -4.37 -7.96
CA TYR A 41 -1.96 -3.67 -6.73
C TYR A 41 -0.46 -3.41 -6.55
N HIS A 42 0.39 -4.34 -7.02
CA HIS A 42 1.84 -4.10 -7.10
C HIS A 42 2.15 -2.86 -7.93
N ARG A 43 1.55 -2.72 -9.12
CA ARG A 43 1.75 -1.56 -9.98
C ARG A 43 1.32 -0.25 -9.32
N ILE A 44 0.22 -0.24 -8.58
CA ILE A 44 -0.23 0.93 -7.80
C ILE A 44 0.82 1.29 -6.73
N GLY A 45 1.19 0.33 -5.87
CA GLY A 45 2.15 0.56 -4.80
C GLY A 45 3.50 1.08 -5.31
N GLN A 46 4.05 0.44 -6.34
CA GLN A 46 5.34 0.84 -6.90
C GLN A 46 5.28 2.19 -7.62
N GLN A 47 4.16 2.55 -8.24
CA GLN A 47 4.01 3.87 -8.85
C GLN A 47 3.94 4.96 -7.77
N ALA A 48 3.24 4.72 -6.66
CA ALA A 48 3.19 5.65 -5.54
C ALA A 48 4.59 5.89 -4.93
N ARG A 49 5.39 4.83 -4.78
CA ARG A 49 6.80 4.91 -4.37
C ARG A 49 7.61 5.81 -5.31
N ARG A 50 7.51 5.61 -6.63
CA ARG A 50 8.22 6.44 -7.62
C ARG A 50 7.80 7.91 -7.58
N GLU A 51 6.56 8.17 -7.19
CA GLU A 51 6.01 9.52 -7.06
C GLU A 51 6.24 10.14 -5.67
N ASN A 52 7.04 9.49 -4.82
CA ASN A 52 7.44 9.97 -3.48
C ASN A 52 6.26 10.10 -2.50
N TRP A 53 5.24 9.26 -2.66
CA TRP A 53 4.28 9.04 -1.58
C TRP A 53 4.96 8.28 -0.46
N ALA A 54 4.68 8.63 0.80
CA ALA A 54 5.21 7.90 1.94
C ALA A 54 4.14 6.94 2.46
N VAL A 55 4.49 5.66 2.58
CA VAL A 55 3.62 4.63 3.17
C VAL A 55 4.27 4.12 4.44
N LEU A 56 3.65 4.46 5.57
CA LEU A 56 4.19 4.18 6.90
C LEU A 56 3.27 3.17 7.62
N PRO A 57 3.66 1.90 7.72
CA PRO A 57 2.90 0.92 8.50
C PRO A 57 2.98 1.27 9.99
N ALA A 58 1.83 1.26 10.65
CA ALA A 58 1.69 1.46 12.08
C ALA A 58 0.86 0.34 12.69
N ARG A 59 1.25 -0.15 13.87
CA ARG A 59 0.45 -1.10 14.65
C ARG A 59 -0.39 -0.34 15.66
N ILE A 60 -1.70 -0.54 15.63
CA ILE A 60 -2.63 0.00 16.64
C ILE A 60 -2.79 -1.04 17.76
N LYS A 61 -3.27 -0.62 18.94
CA LYS A 61 -3.59 -1.51 20.05
C LYS A 61 -4.48 -2.66 19.56
N GLY A 62 -3.98 -3.90 19.64
CA GLY A 62 -4.70 -5.09 19.18
C GLY A 62 -4.12 -5.77 17.92
N ASP A 63 -2.90 -5.42 17.50
CA ASP A 63 -2.21 -5.96 16.30
C ASP A 63 -2.90 -5.64 14.97
N GLU A 64 -3.81 -4.67 14.97
CA GLU A 64 -4.39 -4.14 13.73
C GLU A 64 -3.32 -3.32 12.98
N LEU A 65 -3.01 -3.76 11.76
CA LEU A 65 -2.10 -3.07 10.87
C LEU A 65 -2.87 -1.95 10.16
N VAL A 66 -2.36 -0.72 10.29
CA VAL A 66 -2.88 0.44 9.57
C VAL A 66 -1.74 1.11 8.82
N PHE A 67 -2.02 1.55 7.61
CA PHE A 67 -1.07 2.28 6.78
C PHE A 67 -1.36 3.77 6.84
N ASN A 68 -0.40 4.55 7.33
CA ASN A 68 -0.46 6.00 7.22
C ASN A 68 0.17 6.39 5.88
N VAL A 69 -0.68 6.66 4.89
CA VAL A 69 -0.29 7.03 3.53
C VAL A 69 -0.27 8.56 3.43
N LEU A 70 0.84 9.13 2.98
CA LEU A 70 1.01 10.58 2.88
C LEU A 70 1.41 10.96 1.46
N CYS A 71 0.70 11.96 0.91
CA CYS A 71 1.13 12.57 -0.35
C CYS A 71 2.48 13.29 -0.15
N PRO A 72 3.24 13.54 -1.24
CA PRO A 72 4.57 14.14 -1.14
C PRO A 72 4.61 15.46 -0.36
N ALA A 73 3.56 16.29 -0.49
CA ALA A 73 3.46 17.55 0.24
C ALA A 73 3.31 17.34 1.76
N CYS A 74 2.45 16.41 2.18
CA CYS A 74 2.25 16.09 3.60
C CYS A 74 3.46 15.37 4.20
N ALA A 75 4.07 14.44 3.45
CA ALA A 75 5.28 13.74 3.88
C ALA A 75 6.43 14.73 4.11
N LYS A 76 6.63 15.69 3.19
CA LYS A 76 7.61 16.78 3.36
C LYS A 76 7.29 17.69 4.55
N GLY A 77 6.02 18.08 4.72
CA GLY A 77 5.59 18.93 5.84
C GLY A 77 5.80 18.28 7.21
N LEU A 78 5.77 16.94 7.28
CA LEU A 78 6.00 16.17 8.50
C LEU A 78 7.46 15.69 8.66
N GLY A 79 8.33 15.97 7.68
CA GLY A 79 9.75 15.57 7.72
C GLY A 79 9.99 14.07 7.49
N VAL A 80 9.09 13.38 6.79
CA VAL A 80 9.14 11.92 6.54
C VAL A 80 9.19 11.57 5.05
N ALA A 81 9.54 12.53 4.19
CA ALA A 81 9.52 12.35 2.73
C ALA A 81 10.41 11.20 2.23
N ASP A 82 11.51 10.90 2.93
CA ASP A 82 12.46 9.84 2.59
C ASP A 82 12.32 8.61 3.51
N CYS A 83 11.27 8.56 4.33
CA CYS A 83 11.01 7.42 5.20
C CYS A 83 10.23 6.36 4.42
N GLU A 84 10.93 5.31 4.01
CA GLU A 84 10.27 4.08 3.58
C GLU A 84 9.84 3.28 4.81
N GLY A 85 8.56 2.94 4.88
CA GLY A 85 8.07 2.01 5.87
C GLY A 85 8.79 0.66 5.77
N HIS A 86 8.87 -0.05 6.89
CA HIS A 86 9.40 -1.42 6.91
C HIS A 86 8.39 -2.34 7.59
N MET A 87 8.12 -3.49 6.97
CA MET A 87 7.38 -4.58 7.58
C MET A 87 8.29 -5.79 7.71
N GLU A 88 8.55 -6.24 8.94
CA GLU A 88 9.36 -7.45 9.17
C GLU A 88 8.65 -8.73 8.73
N LEU A 89 7.31 -8.72 8.77
CA LEU A 89 6.44 -9.81 8.37
C LEU A 89 5.16 -9.25 7.74
N ALA A 90 4.60 -9.99 6.80
CA ALA A 90 3.25 -9.72 6.29
C ALA A 90 2.25 -9.80 7.45
N ALA A 91 1.32 -8.85 7.52
CA ALA A 91 0.24 -8.97 8.48
C ALA A 91 -0.72 -10.09 8.05
N PRO A 92 -1.30 -10.87 8.99
CA PRO A 92 -2.19 -11.98 8.66
C PRO A 92 -3.36 -11.60 7.74
N VAL A 93 -3.85 -10.36 7.86
CA VAL A 93 -4.92 -9.84 6.98
C VAL A 93 -4.47 -9.68 5.54
N ILE A 94 -3.22 -9.24 5.31
CA ILE A 94 -2.65 -9.10 3.96
C ILE A 94 -2.52 -10.47 3.30
N ASP A 95 -2.04 -11.47 4.05
CA ASP A 95 -1.94 -12.84 3.56
C ASP A 95 -3.30 -13.43 3.20
N GLN A 96 -4.33 -13.17 4.01
CA GLN A 96 -5.71 -13.59 3.73
C GLN A 96 -6.26 -12.96 2.45
N ILE A 97 -6.07 -11.64 2.27
CA ILE A 97 -6.50 -10.95 1.04
C ILE A 97 -5.72 -11.49 -0.16
N CYS A 98 -4.41 -11.73 -0.02
CA CYS A 98 -3.60 -12.32 -1.07
C CYS A 98 -4.13 -13.69 -1.51
N GLN A 99 -4.51 -14.53 -0.55
CA GLN A 99 -5.09 -15.84 -0.85
C GLN A 99 -6.42 -15.70 -1.60
N ALA A 100 -7.32 -14.84 -1.13
CA ALA A 100 -8.61 -14.59 -1.78
C ALA A 100 -8.45 -14.07 -3.22
N MET A 101 -7.50 -13.15 -3.46
CA MET A 101 -7.21 -12.63 -4.79
C MET A 101 -6.69 -13.71 -5.75
N ARG A 102 -5.85 -14.63 -5.26
CA ARG A 102 -5.35 -15.76 -6.06
C ARG A 102 -6.45 -16.73 -6.42
N GLU A 103 -7.34 -17.03 -5.46
CA GLU A 103 -8.49 -17.91 -5.69
C GLU A 103 -9.46 -17.30 -6.71
N ALA A 104 -9.75 -16.00 -6.61
CA ALA A 104 -10.61 -15.29 -7.54
C ALA A 104 -10.02 -15.22 -8.97
N SER A 105 -8.69 -15.13 -9.10
CA SER A 105 -8.00 -15.07 -10.39
C SER A 105 -7.84 -16.44 -11.06
N ALA A 106 -8.08 -17.53 -10.33
CA ALA A 106 -7.98 -18.91 -10.84
C ALA A 106 -9.34 -19.47 -11.31
N ALA A 107 -10.43 -18.72 -11.10
CA ALA A 107 -11.80 -19.07 -11.47
C ALA A 107 -12.15 -18.53 -12.88
#